data_AF-A0A0A0JS17-F1
#
_entry.id   AF-A0A0A0JS17-F1
#
_cell.length_a   1.000
_cell.length_b   1.000
_cell.length_c   1.000
_cell.angle_alpha   90.00
_cell.angle_beta   90.00
_cell.angle_gamma   90.00
#
_symmetry.space_group_name_H-M   'P 1'
#
loop_
_entity.id
_entity.type
_entity.pdbx_description
1 polymer ?
#
loop_
_entity_poly.entity_id
_entity_poly.type
_entity_poly.pdbx_seq_one_letter_code
_entity_poly.pdbx_strand_id
1 'polypeptide(L)'
;MRRVQAVGAFVAGALLASGGALFWVGQRERVADNATWQQPVVTIDDKQAVAVAQQWDAPFEIRYAAADPDIDVVRGVTGWDTGTGSTVGGKAFPPTLDGDRITHCAILVNHEHVTDAVLAHEIGHCLGLHHSTDPARLMYEVTGSPRSAIGVTDADRTALRRLYSD
;
A
#
# COMPACT_ATOMS: atom_id res chain seq x y z
N MET A 1 18.78 -40.44 -5.66
CA MET A 1 19.90 -40.57 -4.71
C MET A 1 20.87 -39.43 -4.98
N ARG A 2 21.23 -38.66 -3.93
CA ARG A 2 22.13 -37.49 -3.96
C ARG A 2 23.55 -37.87 -4.41
N ARG A 3 24.22 -36.99 -5.15
CA ARG A 3 25.59 -36.54 -4.83
C ARG A 3 25.79 -35.08 -5.23
N VAL A 4 26.22 -34.33 -4.22
CA VAL A 4 26.72 -32.96 -4.25
C VAL A 4 28.17 -32.99 -4.72
N GLN A 5 28.60 -31.99 -5.51
CA GLN A 5 30.00 -31.59 -5.58
C GLN A 5 30.08 -30.07 -5.45
N ALA A 6 30.88 -29.64 -4.46
CA ALA A 6 31.26 -28.27 -4.19
C ALA A 6 32.70 -28.06 -4.65
N VAL A 7 32.94 -26.92 -5.29
CA VAL A 7 34.25 -26.27 -5.54
C VAL A 7 33.89 -24.77 -5.60
N GLY A 8 34.41 -23.81 -4.84
CA GLY A 8 35.63 -23.69 -4.06
C GLY A 8 36.29 -22.37 -4.48
N ALA A 9 36.27 -21.33 -3.63
CA ALA A 9 37.28 -20.26 -3.59
C ALA A 9 37.00 -19.27 -2.43
N PHE A 10 37.78 -19.41 -1.36
CA PHE A 10 38.00 -18.36 -0.37
C PHE A 10 39.03 -17.38 -0.93
N VAL A 11 38.76 -16.08 -0.86
CA VAL A 11 39.81 -15.05 -0.91
C VAL A 11 39.72 -14.24 0.37
N ALA A 12 40.75 -14.39 1.20
CA ALA A 12 41.01 -13.54 2.34
C ALA A 12 41.75 -12.28 1.86
N GLY A 13 41.24 -11.11 2.21
CA GLY A 13 41.94 -9.83 2.09
C GLY A 13 41.66 -9.01 3.35
N ALA A 14 42.69 -8.80 4.16
CA ALA A 14 42.61 -8.07 5.42
C ALA A 14 43.08 -6.61 5.27
N LEU A 15 42.27 -5.72 5.85
CA LEU A 15 42.57 -4.46 6.56
C LEU A 15 43.31 -3.31 5.84
N LEU A 16 42.65 -2.14 5.83
CA LEU A 16 43.10 -0.91 6.51
C LEU A 16 41.93 0.09 6.68
N ALA A 17 41.82 0.68 7.86
CA ALA A 17 40.75 1.59 8.27
C ALA A 17 41.01 3.06 7.88
N SER A 18 39.98 3.78 7.45
CA SER A 18 39.81 5.23 7.66
C SER A 18 38.39 5.65 7.27
N GLY A 19 37.84 6.60 8.03
CA GLY A 19 36.41 6.90 8.12
C GLY A 19 35.73 7.28 6.80
N GLY A 20 34.49 6.82 6.68
CA GLY A 20 33.56 7.20 5.63
C GLY A 20 32.16 6.83 6.09
N ALA A 21 31.24 7.78 6.01
CA ALA A 21 29.88 7.68 6.51
C ALA A 21 29.20 6.35 6.17
N LEU A 22 28.53 5.76 7.17
CA LEU A 22 27.52 4.73 6.96
C LEU A 22 26.37 5.36 6.17
N PHE A 23 26.47 5.37 4.85
CA PHE A 23 25.32 5.53 3.98
C PHE A 23 24.50 4.25 4.12
N TRP A 24 23.45 4.31 4.92
CA TRP A 24 22.37 3.35 4.85
C TRP A 24 21.69 3.57 3.48
N VAL A 25 22.18 2.87 2.45
CA VAL A 25 21.43 2.71 1.20
C VAL A 25 20.31 1.75 1.55
N GLY A 26 19.23 2.30 2.10
CA GLY A 26 17.96 1.61 2.17
C GLY A 26 17.60 1.23 0.74
N GLN A 27 17.57 -0.07 0.49
CA GLN A 27 17.08 -0.66 -0.73
C GLN A 27 15.68 -0.08 -0.99
N ARG A 28 15.59 0.92 -1.86
CA ARG A 28 14.34 1.22 -2.56
C ARG A 28 14.10 -0.02 -3.39
N GLU A 29 13.25 -0.93 -2.91
CA GLU A 29 12.50 -1.77 -3.81
C GLU A 29 11.67 -0.81 -4.66
N ARG A 30 12.27 -0.41 -5.79
CA ARG A 30 11.53 0.23 -6.87
C ARG A 30 10.51 -0.81 -7.30
N VAL A 31 9.25 -0.56 -7.00
CA VAL A 31 8.15 -1.08 -7.81
C VAL A 31 8.55 -0.79 -9.27
N ALA A 32 8.62 -1.84 -10.08
CA ALA A 32 9.12 -1.74 -11.43
C ALA A 32 8.39 -0.62 -12.19
N ASP A 33 9.13 0.24 -12.88
CA ASP A 33 8.62 1.41 -13.60
C ASP A 33 7.67 1.05 -14.79
N ASN A 34 7.25 -0.21 -14.92
CA ASN A 34 6.49 -0.78 -16.04
C ASN A 34 5.34 -1.72 -15.58
N ALA A 35 4.69 -1.46 -14.45
CA ALA A 35 3.52 -2.25 -14.06
C ALA A 35 2.33 -1.93 -14.98
N THR A 36 1.99 -2.86 -15.88
CA THR A 36 0.80 -2.76 -16.74
C THR A 36 -0.36 -3.44 -16.03
N TRP A 37 -1.01 -2.74 -15.09
CA TRP A 37 -2.06 -3.30 -14.24
C TRP A 37 -3.22 -3.94 -15.04
N GLN A 38 -3.30 -5.28 -15.03
CA GLN A 38 -4.17 -6.07 -15.93
C GLN A 38 -5.45 -6.63 -15.29
N GLN A 39 -5.86 -6.25 -14.08
CA GLN A 39 -7.13 -6.73 -13.52
C GLN A 39 -8.32 -5.86 -13.94
N PRO A 40 -9.31 -6.40 -14.68
CA PRO A 40 -10.54 -5.67 -14.99
C PRO A 40 -11.52 -5.57 -13.80
N VAL A 41 -11.31 -6.37 -12.74
CA VAL A 41 -12.14 -6.38 -11.54
C VAL A 41 -11.26 -6.54 -10.30
N VAL A 42 -11.48 -5.71 -9.27
CA VAL A 42 -10.94 -5.83 -7.92
C VAL A 42 -12.10 -6.10 -6.95
N THR A 43 -11.91 -7.06 -6.05
CA THR A 43 -12.92 -7.47 -5.09
C THR A 43 -12.57 -7.08 -3.65
N ILE A 44 -13.57 -6.65 -2.88
CA ILE A 44 -13.43 -6.23 -1.48
C ILE A 44 -14.52 -6.91 -0.64
N ASP A 45 -14.17 -7.38 0.56
CA ASP A 45 -15.09 -8.10 1.47
C ASP A 45 -15.95 -7.20 2.37
N ASP A 46 -15.85 -5.88 2.22
CA ASP A 46 -16.62 -4.89 2.97
C ASP A 46 -17.41 -3.97 2.03
N LYS A 47 -18.73 -3.90 2.21
CA LYS A 47 -19.62 -3.14 1.32
C LYS A 47 -19.41 -1.62 1.41
N GLN A 48 -19.05 -1.10 2.59
CA GLN A 48 -18.73 0.32 2.75
C GLN A 48 -17.40 0.61 2.06
N ALA A 49 -16.43 -0.29 2.18
CA ALA A 49 -15.16 -0.22 1.48
C ALA A 49 -15.36 -0.19 -0.04
N VAL A 50 -16.24 -1.03 -0.59
CA VAL A 50 -16.61 -0.96 -2.03
C VAL A 50 -17.17 0.41 -2.40
N ALA A 51 -18.09 0.96 -1.60
CA ALA A 51 -18.71 2.26 -1.90
C ALA A 51 -17.69 3.42 -1.89
N VAL A 52 -16.75 3.43 -0.95
CA VAL A 52 -15.69 4.45 -0.94
C VAL A 52 -14.63 4.16 -2.00
N ALA A 53 -14.36 2.89 -2.32
CA ALA A 53 -13.45 2.50 -3.38
C ALA A 53 -13.93 3.02 -4.75
N GLN A 54 -15.23 3.02 -5.00
CA GLN A 54 -15.81 3.55 -6.22
C GLN A 54 -15.55 5.05 -6.43
N GLN A 55 -15.27 5.82 -5.36
CA GLN A 55 -14.92 7.24 -5.48
C GLN A 55 -13.58 7.48 -6.19
N TRP A 56 -12.73 6.44 -6.23
CA TRP A 56 -11.45 6.44 -6.93
C TRP A 56 -11.59 6.50 -8.45
N ASP A 57 -12.77 6.19 -8.99
CA ASP A 57 -13.00 6.23 -10.46
C ASP A 57 -11.89 5.46 -11.20
N ALA A 58 -11.60 4.27 -10.67
CA ALA A 58 -10.56 3.41 -11.18
C ALA A 58 -10.92 2.94 -12.61
N PRO A 59 -9.92 2.70 -13.49
CA PRO A 59 -10.16 2.21 -14.84
C PRO A 59 -10.60 0.72 -14.89
N PHE A 60 -10.80 0.11 -13.72
CA PHE A 60 -11.27 -1.26 -13.54
C PHE A 60 -12.45 -1.28 -12.58
N GLU A 61 -13.22 -2.35 -12.63
CA GLU A 61 -14.41 -2.50 -11.80
C GLU A 61 -14.06 -2.85 -10.35
N ILE A 62 -14.81 -2.31 -9.39
CA ILE A 62 -14.67 -2.68 -7.98
C ILE A 62 -15.98 -3.27 -7.49
N ARG A 63 -15.91 -4.49 -6.93
CA ARG A 63 -17.09 -5.28 -6.51
C ARG A 63 -16.94 -5.83 -5.11
N TYR A 64 -18.08 -6.19 -4.53
CA TYR A 64 -18.14 -6.95 -3.29
C TYR A 64 -17.91 -8.45 -3.54
N ALA A 65 -17.02 -9.09 -2.77
CA ALA A 65 -16.90 -10.54 -2.70
C ALA A 65 -16.52 -10.97 -1.28
N ALA A 66 -17.24 -11.95 -0.73
CA ALA A 66 -16.99 -12.46 0.63
C ALA A 66 -16.04 -13.66 0.69
N ALA A 67 -15.70 -14.25 -0.46
CA ALA A 67 -14.81 -15.39 -0.57
C ALA A 67 -13.66 -15.01 -1.48
N ASP A 68 -12.43 -15.25 -1.00
CA ASP A 68 -11.17 -14.94 -1.68
C ASP A 68 -11.12 -13.50 -2.26
N PRO A 69 -11.37 -12.45 -1.45
CA PRO A 69 -11.30 -11.07 -1.92
C PRO A 69 -9.86 -10.67 -2.24
N ASP A 70 -9.68 -9.73 -3.18
CA ASP A 70 -8.37 -9.13 -3.44
C ASP A 70 -7.97 -8.15 -2.32
N ILE A 71 -8.96 -7.54 -1.65
CA ILE A 71 -8.77 -6.64 -0.50
C ILE A 71 -9.66 -7.08 0.67
N ASP A 72 -9.04 -7.33 1.81
CA ASP A 72 -9.69 -7.70 3.07
C ASP A 72 -9.75 -6.50 4.03
N VAL A 73 -10.93 -6.21 4.59
CA VAL A 73 -11.13 -5.12 5.55
C VAL A 73 -11.50 -5.68 6.92
N VAL A 74 -10.55 -5.60 7.86
CA VAL A 74 -10.72 -6.07 9.23
C VAL A 74 -11.04 -4.88 10.14
N ARG A 75 -12.22 -4.90 10.78
CA ARG A 75 -12.68 -3.85 11.70
C ARG A 75 -12.38 -4.19 13.16
N GLY A 76 -12.10 -3.16 13.96
CA GLY A 76 -11.93 -3.25 15.42
C GLY A 76 -10.53 -3.64 15.89
N VAL A 77 -9.52 -3.54 15.02
CA VAL A 77 -8.15 -4.04 15.28
C VAL A 77 -7.13 -2.94 15.51
N THR A 78 -7.35 -1.71 15.00
CA THR A 78 -6.40 -0.61 15.26
C THR A 78 -6.73 0.08 16.58
N GLY A 79 -5.99 -0.27 17.63
CA GLY A 79 -5.81 0.56 18.83
C GLY A 79 -4.56 1.44 18.71
N TRP A 80 -4.32 2.28 19.73
CA TRP A 80 -3.17 3.17 19.86
C TRP A 80 -1.87 2.59 19.28
N ASP A 81 -1.32 3.24 18.25
CA ASP A 81 -0.03 2.84 17.69
C ASP A 81 1.10 3.38 18.58
N THR A 82 1.83 2.47 19.23
CA THR A 82 2.92 2.81 20.14
C THR A 82 4.18 3.31 19.42
N GLY A 83 4.30 3.08 18.12
CA GLY A 83 5.38 3.60 17.28
C GLY A 83 5.17 5.06 16.85
N THR A 84 3.92 5.49 16.70
CA THR A 84 3.56 6.85 16.26
C THR A 84 2.85 7.69 17.33
N GLY A 85 2.46 7.08 18.47
CA GLY A 85 1.75 7.74 19.57
C GLY A 85 0.37 8.26 19.19
N SER A 86 -0.27 7.68 18.17
CA SER A 86 -1.51 8.19 17.57
C SER A 86 -2.62 7.14 17.57
N THR A 87 -3.87 7.60 17.68
CA THR A 87 -5.05 6.77 17.36
C THR A 87 -5.08 6.56 15.86
N VAL A 88 -4.77 5.35 15.40
CA VAL A 88 -4.72 5.02 13.98
C VAL A 88 -6.15 4.77 13.48
N GLY A 89 -6.64 5.66 12.62
CA GLY A 89 -7.93 5.50 11.95
C GLY A 89 -7.97 4.25 11.07
N GLY A 90 -6.84 3.93 10.41
CA GLY A 90 -6.68 2.77 9.53
C GLY A 90 -5.22 2.47 9.19
N LYS A 91 -4.96 1.26 8.71
CA LYS A 91 -3.66 0.83 8.19
C LYS A 91 -3.85 -0.21 7.11
N ALA A 92 -3.37 0.08 5.91
CA ALA A 92 -3.16 -0.90 4.86
C ALA A 92 -1.79 -1.59 5.00
N PHE A 93 -1.76 -2.88 4.72
CA PHE A 93 -0.52 -3.61 4.50
C PHE A 93 -0.15 -3.61 3.02
N PRO A 94 1.15 -3.74 2.68
CA PRO A 94 1.57 -3.83 1.29
C PRO A 94 0.78 -4.91 0.55
N PRO A 95 0.22 -4.61 -0.64
CA PRO A 95 -0.51 -5.60 -1.40
C PRO A 95 0.44 -6.71 -1.87
N THR A 96 -0.05 -7.95 -1.86
CA THR A 96 0.56 -9.07 -2.55
C THR A 96 0.18 -8.98 -4.02
N LEU A 97 1.19 -9.06 -4.89
CA LEU A 97 1.03 -8.94 -6.33
C LEU A 97 1.40 -10.27 -7.01
N ASP A 98 0.63 -10.66 -8.02
CA ASP A 98 0.98 -11.70 -8.99
C ASP A 98 1.10 -11.05 -10.37
N GLY A 99 2.33 -10.70 -10.75
CA GLY A 99 2.55 -9.75 -11.85
C GLY A 99 1.91 -8.40 -11.53
N ASP A 100 1.04 -7.92 -12.42
CA ASP A 100 0.38 -6.62 -12.29
C ASP A 100 -1.05 -6.73 -11.72
N ARG A 101 -1.31 -7.81 -10.97
CA ARG A 101 -2.59 -8.14 -10.37
C ARG A 101 -2.48 -8.09 -8.85
N ILE A 102 -3.46 -7.47 -8.18
CA ILE A 102 -3.61 -7.57 -6.72
C ILE A 102 -4.16 -8.96 -6.41
N THR A 103 -3.47 -9.71 -5.57
CA THR A 103 -3.96 -11.02 -5.10
C THR A 103 -4.40 -11.00 -3.65
N HIS A 104 -3.93 -10.03 -2.88
CA HIS A 104 -4.32 -9.83 -1.49
C HIS A 104 -3.86 -8.45 -1.01
N CYS A 105 -4.67 -7.75 -0.24
CA CYS A 105 -4.28 -6.58 0.52
C CYS A 105 -5.13 -6.51 1.79
N ALA A 106 -4.51 -6.40 2.96
CA ALA A 106 -5.24 -6.31 4.21
C ALA A 106 -5.30 -4.86 4.69
N ILE A 107 -6.50 -4.42 5.08
CA ILE A 107 -6.77 -3.13 5.72
C ILE A 107 -7.27 -3.40 7.13
N LEU A 108 -6.62 -2.81 8.13
CA LEU A 108 -7.10 -2.80 9.51
C LEU A 108 -7.68 -1.42 9.82
N VAL A 109 -8.89 -1.36 10.36
CA VAL A 109 -9.51 -0.09 10.78
C VAL A 109 -10.13 -0.18 12.17
N ASN A 110 -10.18 0.95 12.87
CA ASN A 110 -10.84 1.05 14.17
C ASN A 110 -12.34 1.20 13.94
N HIS A 111 -13.18 0.36 14.56
CA HIS A 111 -14.63 0.40 14.30
C HIS A 111 -15.32 1.69 14.80
N GLU A 112 -14.73 2.42 15.74
CA GLU A 112 -15.28 3.65 16.33
C GLU A 112 -14.71 4.92 15.70
N HIS A 113 -13.57 4.82 15.01
CA HIS A 113 -12.81 5.97 14.51
C HIS A 113 -12.51 5.92 13.00
N VAL A 114 -13.14 5.00 12.26
CA VAL A 114 -13.02 4.93 10.80
C VAL A 114 -14.00 5.87 10.11
N THR A 115 -13.47 6.79 9.33
CA THR A 115 -14.25 7.64 8.41
C THR A 115 -14.15 7.08 6.99
N ASP A 116 -15.07 7.47 6.11
CA ASP A 116 -14.98 7.13 4.69
C ASP A 116 -13.65 7.62 4.07
N ALA A 117 -13.14 8.77 4.53
CA ALA A 117 -11.85 9.31 4.08
C ALA A 117 -10.67 8.41 4.48
N VAL A 118 -10.65 7.94 5.73
CA VAL A 118 -9.64 6.98 6.21
C VAL A 118 -9.72 5.69 5.41
N LEU A 119 -10.92 5.14 5.24
CA LEU A 119 -11.08 3.89 4.50
C LEU A 119 -10.66 4.04 3.02
N ALA A 120 -11.02 5.16 2.38
CA ALA A 120 -10.59 5.47 1.04
C ALA A 120 -9.05 5.65 0.93
N HIS A 121 -8.41 6.25 1.94
CA HIS A 121 -6.95 6.40 2.01
C HIS A 121 -6.26 5.03 2.04
N GLU A 122 -6.69 4.13 2.92
CA GLU A 122 -6.12 2.78 3.02
C GLU A 122 -6.36 1.96 1.74
N ILE A 123 -7.53 2.11 1.11
CA ILE A 123 -7.78 1.48 -0.19
C ILE A 123 -6.85 2.03 -1.26
N GLY A 124 -6.55 3.34 -1.24
CA GLY A 124 -5.56 3.94 -2.14
C GLY A 124 -4.20 3.22 -2.05
N HIS A 125 -3.77 2.84 -0.85
CA HIS A 125 -2.56 2.02 -0.68
C HIS A 125 -2.66 0.64 -1.29
N CYS A 126 -3.79 -0.05 -1.12
CA CYS A 126 -4.02 -1.35 -1.77
C CYS A 126 -4.00 -1.25 -3.30
N LEU A 127 -4.47 -0.14 -3.85
CA LEU A 127 -4.40 0.17 -5.29
C LEU A 127 -3.03 0.70 -5.74
N GLY A 128 -2.00 0.61 -4.89
CA GLY A 128 -0.62 0.95 -5.26
C GLY A 128 -0.24 2.42 -5.09
N LEU A 129 -1.11 3.28 -4.55
CA LEU A 129 -0.73 4.67 -4.25
C LEU A 129 0.11 4.75 -2.99
N HIS A 130 1.09 5.65 -3.01
CA HIS A 130 1.88 6.01 -1.83
C HIS A 130 1.36 7.31 -1.21
N HIS A 131 1.84 7.60 0.00
CA HIS A 131 1.56 8.88 0.64
C HIS A 131 1.94 10.05 -0.28
N SER A 132 1.10 11.08 -0.26
CA SER A 132 1.42 12.40 -0.78
C SER A 132 1.96 13.29 0.33
N THR A 133 2.78 14.27 -0.04
CA THR A 133 3.17 15.37 0.85
C THR A 133 2.27 16.60 0.73
N ASP A 134 1.31 16.58 -0.21
CA ASP A 134 0.35 17.65 -0.42
C ASP A 134 -0.85 17.47 0.53
N PRO A 135 -1.06 18.37 1.51
CA PRO A 135 -2.17 18.25 2.44
C PRO A 135 -3.53 18.35 1.74
N ALA A 136 -3.63 18.94 0.55
CA ALA A 136 -4.88 19.03 -0.18
C ALA A 136 -5.33 17.68 -0.78
N ARG A 137 -4.56 16.60 -0.61
CA ARG A 137 -4.82 15.28 -1.18
C ARG A 137 -5.27 14.29 -0.12
N LEU A 138 -6.08 13.31 -0.52
CA LEU A 138 -6.54 12.26 0.37
C LEU A 138 -5.38 11.40 0.85
N MET A 139 -4.43 11.10 -0.03
CA MET A 139 -3.24 10.30 0.30
C MET A 139 -2.21 11.04 1.17
N TYR A 140 -2.53 12.22 1.71
CA TYR A 140 -1.62 12.89 2.65
C TYR A 140 -1.42 12.07 3.92
N GLU A 141 -0.17 11.83 4.31
CA GLU A 141 0.20 10.89 5.40
C GLU A 141 -0.38 11.26 6.78
N VAL A 142 -0.72 12.54 6.99
CA VAL A 142 -1.28 13.02 8.25
C VAL A 142 -2.79 13.15 8.11
N THR A 143 -3.49 12.02 8.17
CA THR A 143 -4.95 11.96 8.12
C THR A 143 -5.55 12.65 9.36
N GLY A 144 -6.57 13.50 9.17
CA GLY A 144 -7.19 14.28 10.26
C GLY A 144 -6.52 15.63 10.55
N SER A 145 -5.45 16.00 9.84
CA SER A 145 -4.96 17.39 9.83
C SER A 145 -6.07 18.31 9.27
N PRO A 146 -6.25 19.54 9.78
CA PRO A 146 -7.31 20.46 9.33
C PRO A 146 -7.29 20.79 7.82
N ARG A 147 -6.20 20.44 7.13
CA ARG A 147 -6.00 20.69 5.71
C ARG A 147 -6.15 19.42 4.85
N SER A 148 -6.23 18.25 5.47
CA SER A 148 -6.37 16.97 4.76
C SER A 148 -7.68 16.90 4.02
N ALA A 149 -7.65 16.36 2.80
CA ALA A 149 -8.88 16.12 2.06
C ALA A 149 -9.78 15.14 2.83
N ILE A 150 -11.08 15.40 2.82
CA ILE A 150 -12.10 14.55 3.44
C ILE A 150 -12.69 13.50 2.48
N GLY A 151 -12.09 13.33 1.31
CA GLY A 151 -12.51 12.40 0.26
C GLY A 151 -11.54 12.38 -0.92
N VAL A 152 -11.76 11.45 -1.85
CA VAL A 152 -10.88 11.27 -3.01
C VAL A 152 -10.89 12.51 -3.90
N THR A 153 -9.72 13.08 -4.17
CA THR A 153 -9.57 14.27 -5.01
C THR A 153 -9.28 13.94 -6.47
N ASP A 154 -9.44 14.91 -7.38
CA ASP A 154 -9.06 14.72 -8.78
C ASP A 154 -7.56 14.48 -8.97
N ALA A 155 -6.72 15.04 -8.09
CA ALA A 155 -5.29 14.77 -8.08
C ALA A 155 -5.00 13.32 -7.68
N ASP A 156 -5.78 12.77 -6.75
CA ASP A 156 -5.69 11.37 -6.32
C ASP A 156 -6.15 10.43 -7.43
N ARG A 157 -7.31 10.68 -8.05
CA ARG A 157 -7.79 9.93 -9.22
C ARG A 157 -6.79 9.97 -10.37
N THR A 158 -6.19 11.13 -10.62
CA THR A 158 -5.18 11.30 -11.68
C THR A 158 -3.91 10.52 -11.37
N ALA A 159 -3.46 10.53 -10.11
CA ALA A 159 -2.33 9.72 -9.69
C ALA A 159 -2.64 8.23 -9.83
N LEU A 160 -3.84 7.79 -9.46
CA LEU A 160 -4.28 6.42 -9.67
C LEU A 160 -4.27 6.09 -11.14
N ARG A 161 -4.98 6.84 -11.99
CA ARG A 161 -5.01 6.61 -13.44
C ARG A 161 -3.62 6.48 -14.04
N ARG A 162 -2.63 7.30 -13.63
CA ARG A 162 -1.25 7.18 -14.10
C ARG A 162 -0.57 5.86 -13.76
N LEU A 163 -0.94 5.21 -12.66
CA LEU A 163 -0.46 3.87 -12.35
C LEU A 163 -1.03 2.84 -13.33
N TYR A 164 -2.28 3.03 -13.77
CA TYR A 164 -3.04 2.07 -14.58
C TYR A 164 -3.18 2.48 -16.06
N SER A 165 -2.43 3.49 -16.51
CA SER A 165 -2.40 3.95 -17.90
C SER A 165 -1.03 3.60 -18.45
N ASP A 166 -1.01 2.67 -19.41
CA ASP A 166 0.19 2.27 -20.17
C ASP A 166 0.90 3.47 -20.83
#